data_AF-F6HU38-F1
#
_entry.id   AF-F6HU38-F1
#
_cell.length_a   1.000
_cell.length_b   1.000
_cell.length_c   1.000
_cell.angle_alpha   90.00
_cell.angle_beta   90.00
_cell.angle_gamma   90.00
#
_symmetry.space_group_name_H-M   'P 1'
#
loop_
_entity.id
_entity.type
_entity.pdbx_description
1 polymer ?
#
loop_
_entity_poly.entity_id
_entity_poly.type
_entity_poly.pdbx_seq_one_letter_code
_entity_poly.pdbx_strand_id
1 'polypeptide(L)'
;MVMKNKQEISASDPWFLLYIFLFLGAYGQKCLEFMLAGETIQRWWNNQRMWTIRGLSSLIFGLVEYLLKFIGISTFGFNVTSKVIEEEQRKRYNQGIFEFGVPSPLFLPMTTVAVINLVSFLWGIVQL
;
A
#
# COMPACT_ATOMS: atom_id res chain seq x y z
N MET A 1 -44.82 6.18 3.56
CA MET A 1 -43.92 7.23 4.08
C MET A 1 -43.44 6.76 5.45
N VAL A 2 -42.37 5.96 5.48
CA VAL A 2 -41.83 5.38 6.73
C VAL A 2 -40.61 6.22 7.11
N MET A 3 -40.74 6.91 8.24
CA MET A 3 -39.70 7.77 8.81
C MET A 3 -38.47 6.92 9.15
N LYS A 4 -37.33 7.21 8.50
CA LYS A 4 -36.02 6.72 8.92
C LYS A 4 -35.73 7.33 10.29
N ASN A 5 -35.73 6.50 11.33
CA ASN A 5 -35.12 6.85 12.61
C ASN A 5 -33.62 7.10 12.34
N LYS A 6 -33.23 8.37 12.44
CA LYS A 6 -31.83 8.80 12.46
C LYS A 6 -31.27 8.31 13.79
N GLN A 7 -30.60 7.15 13.77
CA GLN A 7 -29.79 6.69 14.89
C GLN A 7 -28.67 7.73 15.06
N GLU A 8 -28.84 8.62 16.03
CA GLU A 8 -27.78 9.49 16.49
C GLU A 8 -26.69 8.59 17.09
N ILE A 9 -25.55 8.53 16.40
CA ILE A 9 -24.33 7.92 16.92
C ILE A 9 -23.86 8.84 18.05
N SER A 10 -24.36 8.61 19.27
CA SER A 10 -23.85 9.31 20.45
C SER A 10 -22.38 8.93 20.61
N ALA A 11 -21.50 9.94 20.72
CA ALA A 11 -20.04 9.80 20.83
C ALA A 11 -19.55 9.04 22.09
N SER A 12 -20.43 8.33 22.79
CA SER A 12 -20.18 7.58 24.02
C SER A 12 -20.64 6.12 23.87
N ASP A 13 -20.40 5.54 22.70
CA ASP A 13 -20.54 4.10 22.53
C ASP A 13 -19.31 3.40 23.16
N PRO A 14 -19.48 2.51 24.16
CA PRO A 14 -18.38 1.76 24.77
C PRO A 14 -17.51 1.01 23.74
N TRP A 15 -18.09 0.61 22.61
CA TRP A 15 -17.38 -0.07 21.53
C TRP A 15 -16.32 0.83 20.87
N PHE A 16 -16.56 2.13 20.79
CA PHE A 16 -15.59 3.09 20.24
C PHE A 16 -14.29 3.12 21.05
N LEU A 17 -14.42 3.12 22.39
CA LEU A 17 -13.26 3.07 23.29
C LEU A 17 -12.47 1.77 23.13
N LEU A 18 -13.16 0.65 22.92
CA LEU A 18 -12.52 -0.64 22.67
C LEU A 18 -11.71 -0.62 21.37
N TYR A 19 -12.22 -0.03 20.28
CA TYR A 19 -11.47 0.12 19.03
C TYR A 19 -10.23 0.99 19.18
N ILE A 20 -10.34 2.12 19.88
CA ILE A 20 -9.20 2.99 20.19
C ILE A 20 -8.15 2.22 20.99
N PHE A 21 -8.56 1.48 22.02
CA PHE A 21 -7.65 0.71 22.86
C PHE A 21 -6.90 -0.37 22.06
N LEU A 22 -7.61 -1.13 21.21
CA LEU A 22 -6.99 -2.12 20.34
C LEU A 22 -5.99 -1.50 19.36
N PHE A 23 -6.35 -0.36 18.77
CA PHE A 23 -5.47 0.36 17.85
C PHE A 23 -4.20 0.84 18.56
N LEU A 24 -4.34 1.55 19.69
CA LEU A 24 -3.18 2.02 20.47
C LEU A 24 -2.35 0.86 21.01
N GLY A 25 -2.97 -0.23 21.45
CA GLY A 25 -2.26 -1.41 21.93
C GLY A 25 -1.40 -2.05 20.83
N ALA A 26 -2.00 -2.32 19.67
CA ALA A 26 -1.30 -2.98 18.56
C ALA A 26 -0.16 -2.11 18.00
N TYR A 27 -0.43 -0.84 17.68
CA TYR A 27 0.58 0.07 17.12
C TYR A 27 1.59 0.53 18.16
N GLY A 28 1.13 0.78 19.39
CA GLY A 28 1.97 1.20 20.51
C GLY A 28 2.97 0.11 20.90
N GLN A 29 2.54 -1.15 21.01
CA GLN A 29 3.46 -2.26 21.26
C GLN A 29 4.54 -2.34 20.18
N LYS A 30 4.17 -2.26 18.90
CA LYS A 30 5.13 -2.31 17.78
C LYS A 30 6.08 -1.12 17.76
N CYS A 31 5.63 0.06 18.18
CA CYS A 31 6.48 1.23 18.32
C CYS A 31 7.48 1.05 19.48
N LEU A 32 7.00 0.59 20.64
CA LEU A 32 7.83 0.34 21.82
C LEU A 32 8.90 -0.72 21.56
N GLU A 33 8.55 -1.85 20.93
CA GLU A 33 9.51 -2.88 20.50
C GLU A 33 10.63 -2.27 19.63
N PHE A 34 10.26 -1.38 18.70
CA PHE A 34 11.20 -0.74 17.79
C PHE A 34 12.10 0.29 18.50
N MET A 35 11.54 1.05 19.45
CA MET A 35 12.32 1.99 20.27
C MET A 35 13.27 1.26 21.24
N LEU A 36 12.83 0.16 21.84
CA LEU A 36 13.67 -0.69 22.70
C LEU A 36 14.83 -1.33 21.92
N ALA A 37 14.63 -1.59 20.62
CA ALA A 37 15.69 -2.01 19.71
C ALA A 37 16.72 -0.90 19.38
N GLY A 38 16.56 0.31 19.95
CA GLY A 38 17.49 1.43 19.76
C GLY A 38 17.31 2.19 18.45
N GLU A 39 16.20 1.97 17.76
CA GLU A 39 15.94 2.55 16.44
C GLU A 39 15.13 3.86 16.53
N THR A 40 15.32 4.76 15.56
CA THR A 40 14.64 6.07 15.54
C THR A 40 13.17 5.96 15.08
N ILE A 41 12.30 6.82 15.61
CA ILE A 41 10.87 6.92 15.22
C ILE A 41 10.70 7.13 13.71
N GLN A 42 11.57 7.92 13.08
CA GLN A 42 11.53 8.12 11.62
C GLN A 42 11.75 6.82 10.85
N ARG A 43 12.64 5.94 11.35
CA ARG A 43 12.90 4.64 10.74
C ARG A 43 11.74 3.67 10.97
N TRP A 44 11.10 3.72 12.13
CA TRP A 44 9.86 2.98 12.41
C TRP A 44 8.76 3.35 11.42
N TRP A 45 8.53 4.66 11.23
CA TRP A 45 7.54 5.16 10.30
C TRP A 45 7.83 4.72 8.87
N ASN A 46 9.08 4.80 8.44
CA ASN A 46 9.47 4.34 7.11
C ASN A 46 9.27 2.83 6.95
N ASN A 47 9.55 2.05 7.99
CA ASN A 47 9.30 0.61 8.02
C ASN A 47 7.81 0.28 7.90
N GLN A 48 6.95 0.99 8.64
CA GLN A 48 5.49 0.81 8.54
C GLN A 48 4.94 1.13 7.14
N ARG A 49 5.42 2.22 6.53
CA ARG A 49 5.08 2.57 5.14
C ARG A 49 5.50 1.46 4.18
N MET A 50 6.74 0.98 4.30
CA MET A 50 7.24 -0.06 3.41
C MET A 50 6.53 -1.40 3.61
N TRP A 51 6.14 -1.73 4.85
CA TRP A 51 5.34 -2.91 5.16
C TRP A 51 3.99 -2.87 4.45
N THR A 52 3.32 -1.72 4.49
CA THR A 52 2.04 -1.50 3.81
C THR A 52 2.19 -1.62 2.29
N ILE A 53 3.23 -1.00 1.71
CA ILE A 53 3.50 -1.08 0.27
C ILE A 53 3.77 -2.52 -0.16
N ARG A 54 4.58 -3.26 0.59
CA ARG A 54 4.85 -4.68 0.33
C ARG A 54 3.59 -5.53 0.39
N GLY A 55 2.72 -5.26 1.36
CA GLY A 55 1.43 -5.94 1.52
C GLY A 55 0.53 -5.78 0.30
N LEU A 56 0.40 -4.56 -0.22
CA LEU A 56 -0.44 -4.26 -1.38
C LEU A 56 0.18 -4.63 -2.73
N SER A 57 1.51 -4.74 -2.81
CA SER A 57 2.21 -5.10 -4.04
C SER A 57 2.58 -6.58 -4.03
N SER A 58 3.77 -6.90 -3.50
CA SER A 58 4.40 -8.22 -3.59
C SER A 58 3.52 -9.38 -3.10
N LEU A 59 2.79 -9.21 -1.98
CA LEU A 59 1.96 -10.30 -1.44
C LEU A 59 0.75 -10.58 -2.34
N ILE A 60 0.12 -9.55 -2.91
CA ILE A 60 -1.01 -9.73 -3.83
C ILE A 60 -0.55 -10.45 -5.10
N PHE A 61 0.56 -9.99 -5.69
CA PHE A 61 1.12 -10.65 -6.88
C PHE A 61 1.55 -12.09 -6.61
N GLY A 62 2.17 -12.35 -5.46
CA GLY A 62 2.54 -13.70 -5.04
C GLY A 62 1.33 -14.61 -4.80
N LEU A 63 0.25 -14.08 -4.21
CA LEU A 63 -1.01 -14.81 -4.05
C LEU A 63 -1.64 -15.16 -5.40
N VAL A 64 -1.68 -14.18 -6.31
CA VAL A 64 -2.21 -14.38 -7.68
C VAL A 64 -1.38 -15.42 -8.41
N GLU A 65 -0.06 -15.35 -8.35
CA GLU A 65 0.83 -16.35 -8.95
C GLU A 65 0.60 -17.75 -8.36
N TYR A 66 0.48 -17.84 -7.03
CA TYR A 66 0.18 -19.10 -6.35
C TYR A 66 -1.16 -19.69 -6.79
N LEU A 67 -2.21 -18.88 -6.88
CA LEU A 67 -3.54 -19.31 -7.34
C LEU A 67 -3.52 -19.76 -8.80
N LEU A 68 -2.81 -19.02 -9.67
CA LEU A 68 -2.65 -19.39 -11.08
C LEU A 68 -1.94 -20.75 -11.22
N LYS A 69 -0.86 -20.97 -10.46
CA LYS A 69 -0.16 -22.27 -10.41
C LYS A 69 -1.08 -23.37 -9.88
N PHE A 70 -1.88 -23.09 -8.86
CA PHE A 70 -2.83 -24.04 -8.28
C PHE A 70 -3.89 -24.50 -9.30
N ILE A 71 -4.33 -23.60 -10.20
CA ILE A 71 -5.28 -23.90 -11.28
C ILE A 71 -4.60 -24.59 -12.49
N GLY A 72 -3.28 -24.76 -12.46
CA GLY A 72 -2.51 -25.42 -13.53
C GLY A 72 -2.05 -24.48 -14.65
N ILE A 73 -2.15 -23.17 -14.46
CA ILE A 73 -1.61 -22.19 -15.40
C ILE A 73 -0.13 -21.98 -15.07
N SER A 74 0.75 -22.36 -16.02
CA SER A 74 2.18 -22.04 -15.94
C SER A 74 2.35 -20.52 -15.89
N THR A 75 2.90 -20.02 -14.79
CA THR A 75 3.09 -18.58 -14.58
C THR A 75 4.35 -18.05 -15.27
N PHE A 76 4.39 -16.72 -15.44
CA PHE A 76 5.42 -15.95 -16.13
C PHE A 76 6.85 -16.49 -15.93
N GLY A 77 7.51 -16.87 -17.03
CA GLY A 77 8.91 -17.24 -17.03
C GLY A 77 9.81 -16.03 -16.75
N PHE A 78 10.89 -16.25 -16.00
CA PHE A 78 11.90 -15.22 -15.76
C PHE A 78 12.72 -15.00 -17.04
N ASN A 79 12.41 -13.93 -17.77
CA ASN A 79 13.24 -13.51 -18.90
C ASN A 79 14.44 -12.73 -18.37
N VAL A 80 15.66 -13.17 -18.69
CA VAL A 80 16.88 -12.49 -18.25
C VAL A 80 16.98 -11.17 -19.00
N THR A 81 16.89 -10.05 -18.27
CA THR A 81 17.09 -8.73 -18.86
C THR A 81 18.53 -8.59 -19.36
N SER A 82 18.69 -8.30 -20.66
CA SER A 82 19.99 -8.00 -21.24
C SER A 82 20.52 -6.68 -20.65
N LYS A 83 21.75 -6.68 -20.15
CA LYS A 83 22.44 -5.45 -19.68
C LYS A 83 23.03 -4.60 -20.83
N VAL A 84 22.64 -4.88 -22.07
CA VAL A 84 23.08 -4.12 -23.23
C VAL A 84 22.30 -2.81 -23.21
N ILE A 85 23.02 -1.70 -23.05
CA ILE A 85 22.44 -0.35 -23.03
C ILE A 85 22.52 0.19 -24.46
N GLU A 86 21.37 0.57 -25.01
CA GLU A 86 21.32 1.22 -26.32
C GLU A 86 22.10 2.55 -26.29
N GLU A 87 22.80 2.87 -27.38
CA GLU A 87 23.63 4.07 -27.44
C GLU A 87 22.86 5.36 -27.16
N GLU A 88 21.58 5.42 -27.55
CA GLU A 88 20.71 6.56 -27.26
C GLU A 88 20.41 6.73 -25.77
N GLN A 89 20.08 5.64 -25.07
CA GLN A 89 19.88 5.67 -23.61
C GLN A 89 21.17 6.07 -22.89
N ARG A 90 22.33 5.62 -23.36
CA ARG A 90 23.63 6.01 -22.81
C ARG A 90 23.91 7.51 -23.00
N LYS A 91 23.58 8.08 -24.16
CA LYS A 91 23.72 9.52 -24.43
C LYS A 91 22.84 10.35 -23.49
N ARG A 92 21.57 9.96 -23.29
CA ARG A 92 20.63 10.65 -22.39
C ARG A 92 21.05 10.54 -20.92
N TYR A 93 21.52 9.36 -20.49
CA TYR A 93 22.08 9.18 -19.15
C TYR A 93 23.28 10.10 -18.90
N ASN A 94 24.20 10.21 -19.86
CA ASN A 94 25.35 11.12 -19.76
C ASN A 94 24.95 12.61 -19.74
N GLN A 95 23.77 12.95 -20.24
CA GLN A 95 23.17 14.29 -20.14
C GLN A 95 22.41 14.50 -18.82
N GLY A 96 22.43 13.52 -17.91
CA GLY A 96 21.72 13.56 -16.63
C GLY A 96 20.22 13.25 -16.71
N ILE A 97 19.73 12.79 -17.86
CA ILE A 97 18.32 12.44 -18.07
C ILE A 97 18.14 10.98 -17.66
N PHE A 98 17.41 10.77 -16.56
CA PHE A 98 17.11 9.43 -16.05
C PHE A 98 15.75 8.97 -16.53
N GLU A 99 15.75 7.93 -17.36
CA GLU A 99 14.51 7.29 -17.84
C GLU A 99 14.23 6.04 -17.02
N PHE A 100 13.18 6.11 -16.22
CA PHE A 100 12.57 4.91 -15.68
C PHE A 100 11.90 4.21 -16.84
N GLY A 101 12.28 2.95 -17.11
CA GLY A 101 11.71 2.15 -18.20
C GLY A 101 10.20 1.87 -18.01
N VAL A 102 9.73 0.74 -18.51
CA VAL A 102 8.30 0.38 -18.39
C VAL A 102 7.88 0.38 -16.90
N PRO A 103 6.80 1.08 -16.52
CA PRO A 103 6.38 1.17 -15.13
C PRO A 103 6.08 -0.22 -14.56
N SER A 104 6.58 -0.48 -13.34
CA SER A 104 6.41 -1.79 -12.73
C SER A 104 4.94 -2.06 -12.38
N PRO A 105 4.39 -3.23 -12.75
CA PRO A 105 3.02 -3.62 -12.38
C PRO A 105 2.77 -3.62 -10.87
N LEU A 106 3.83 -3.73 -10.05
CA LEU A 106 3.74 -3.69 -8.60
C LEU A 106 3.18 -2.37 -8.04
N PHE A 107 3.24 -1.28 -8.79
CA PHE A 107 2.67 0.01 -8.38
C PHE A 107 1.18 0.14 -8.69
N LEU A 108 0.62 -0.74 -9.52
CA LEU A 108 -0.80 -0.66 -9.94
C LEU A 108 -1.77 -0.85 -8.77
N PRO A 109 -1.62 -1.85 -7.88
CA PRO A 109 -2.54 -2.00 -6.74
C PRO A 109 -2.49 -0.80 -5.79
N MET A 110 -1.31 -0.23 -5.58
CA MET A 110 -1.15 0.93 -4.69
C MET A 110 -1.82 2.18 -5.26
N THR A 111 -1.59 2.45 -6.55
CA THR A 111 -2.16 3.63 -7.23
C THR A 111 -3.68 3.52 -7.36
N THR A 112 -4.22 2.34 -7.67
CA THR A 112 -5.66 2.11 -7.74
C THR A 112 -6.36 2.36 -6.41
N VAL A 113 -5.85 1.82 -5.31
CA VAL A 113 -6.38 2.08 -3.96
C VAL A 113 -6.31 3.57 -3.61
N ALA A 114 -5.20 4.24 -3.93
CA ALA A 114 -5.05 5.67 -3.69
C ALA A 114 -6.08 6.52 -4.46
N VAL A 115 -6.30 6.21 -5.74
CA VAL A 115 -7.28 6.91 -6.58
C VAL A 115 -8.70 6.68 -6.05
N ILE A 116 -9.06 5.44 -5.71
CA ILE A 116 -10.38 5.12 -5.15
C ILE A 116 -10.61 5.89 -3.85
N ASN A 117 -9.63 5.90 -2.95
CA ASN A 117 -9.70 6.65 -1.68
C ASN A 117 -9.83 8.17 -1.89
N LEU A 118 -9.13 8.72 -2.88
CA LEU A 118 -9.21 10.14 -3.19
C LEU A 118 -10.58 10.51 -3.75
N VAL A 119 -11.10 9.72 -4.69
CA VAL A 119 -12.42 9.94 -5.28
C VAL A 119 -13.53 9.82 -4.23
N SER A 120 -13.48 8.80 -3.36
CA SER A 120 -14.47 8.64 -2.30
C SER A 120 -14.44 9.78 -1.29
N PHE A 121 -13.25 10.28 -0.95
CA PHE A 121 -13.09 11.45 -0.09
C PHE A 121 -13.68 12.71 -0.71
N LEU A 122 -13.38 13.00 -1.97
CA LEU A 122 -13.96 14.15 -2.69
C LEU A 122 -15.48 14.03 -2.79
N TRP A 123 -15.99 12.85 -3.09
CA TRP A 123 -17.43 12.60 -3.14
C TRP A 123 -18.09 12.84 -1.78
N GLY A 124 -17.47 12.36 -0.70
CA GLY A 124 -17.93 12.57 0.67
C GLY A 124 -18.00 14.04 1.05
N ILE A 125 -17.02 14.85 0.63
CA ILE A 125 -17.03 16.31 0.84
C ILE A 125 -18.15 16.97 0.05
N VAL A 126 -18.36 16.59 -1.22
CA VAL A 126 -19.42 17.17 -2.06
C VAL A 126 -20.82 16.84 -1.55
N GLN A 127 -20.98 15.69 -0.91
CA GLN A 127 -22.25 15.24 -0.36
C GLN A 127 -22.56 15.82 1.04
N LEU A 128 -21.60 16.50 1.66
CA LEU A 128 -21.70 17.12 2.98
C LEU A 128 -22.21 18.56 2.86
#